data_AF-A0AAW3YMX4-F1
#
_entry.id   AF-A0AAW3YMX4-F1
#
_cell.length_a   1.000
_cell.length_b   1.000
_cell.length_c   1.000
_cell.angle_alpha   90.00
_cell.angle_beta   90.00
_cell.angle_gamma   90.00
#
_symmetry.space_group_name_H-M   'P 1'
#
loop_
_entity.id
_entity.type
_entity.pdbx_description
1 polymer ?
#
loop_
_entity_poly.entity_id
_entity_poly.type
_entity_poly.pdbx_seq_one_letter_code
_entity_poly.pdbx_strand_id
1 'polypeptide(L)'
;MSSTIATTSSGSLNRRKMNPYDAAMERYLADPFFGSIERRVVPQGEGNLALGNEAARHVFDAAGVPPDEVDCLISVSKFPDHIGSGDAGYIAQALGTGGGAFNIKDITRKFLTI
;
A
#
# COMPACT_ATOMS: atom_id res chain seq x y z
N MET A 1 -34.58 54.10 -5.26
CA MET A 1 -33.52 53.37 -4.54
C MET A 1 -33.70 51.90 -4.85
N SER A 2 -32.87 51.40 -5.78
CA SER A 2 -32.97 50.07 -6.39
C SER A 2 -31.99 49.14 -5.68
N SER A 3 -32.43 47.95 -5.27
CA SER A 3 -31.55 46.87 -4.84
C SER A 3 -31.97 45.59 -5.54
N THR A 4 -31.48 45.45 -6.77
CA THR A 4 -31.48 44.20 -7.52
C THR A 4 -30.55 43.23 -6.83
N ILE A 5 -31.10 42.14 -6.29
CA ILE A 5 -30.34 41.05 -5.70
C ILE A 5 -29.63 40.35 -6.85
N ALA A 6 -28.29 40.44 -6.87
CA ALA A 6 -27.48 39.76 -7.85
C ALA A 6 -27.55 38.25 -7.58
N THR A 7 -28.33 37.54 -8.39
CA THR A 7 -28.25 36.09 -8.54
C THR A 7 -26.86 35.78 -9.07
N THR A 8 -25.96 35.34 -8.18
CA THR A 8 -24.63 34.91 -8.58
C THR A 8 -24.74 33.64 -9.41
N SER A 9 -24.26 33.78 -10.65
CA SER A 9 -24.21 32.78 -11.70
C SER A 9 -23.43 31.54 -11.28
N SER A 10 -24.05 30.39 -11.55
CA SER A 10 -23.44 29.09 -11.86
C SER A 10 -21.97 28.94 -11.44
N GLY A 11 -21.75 28.46 -10.21
CA GLY A 11 -20.54 27.70 -9.94
C GLY A 11 -20.53 26.52 -10.89
N SER A 12 -19.62 26.55 -11.87
CA SER A 12 -19.25 25.38 -12.66
C SER A 12 -18.86 24.31 -11.65
N LEU A 13 -19.82 23.44 -11.32
CA LEU A 13 -19.60 22.21 -10.60
C LEU A 13 -18.68 21.43 -11.51
N ASN A 14 -17.39 21.61 -11.25
CA ASN A 14 -16.32 20.81 -11.79
C ASN A 14 -16.73 19.38 -11.40
N ARG A 15 -17.41 18.70 -12.33
CA ARG A 15 -17.85 17.32 -12.20
C ARG A 15 -16.56 16.53 -12.17
N ARG A 16 -15.90 16.52 -11.00
CA ARG A 16 -14.84 15.57 -10.68
C ARG A 16 -15.45 14.25 -11.07
N LYS A 17 -14.95 13.66 -12.16
CA LYS A 17 -15.32 12.30 -12.52
C LYS A 17 -15.10 11.50 -11.25
N MET A 18 -16.19 11.00 -10.66
CA MET A 18 -16.15 10.19 -9.47
C MET A 18 -15.13 9.09 -9.75
N ASN A 19 -14.07 9.00 -8.95
CA ASN A 19 -13.13 7.90 -9.08
C ASN A 19 -13.93 6.60 -8.85
N PRO A 20 -13.77 5.55 -9.67
CA PRO A 20 -14.42 4.26 -9.43
C PRO A 20 -14.27 3.76 -7.98
N TYR A 21 -13.15 4.08 -7.33
CA TYR A 21 -12.94 3.83 -5.91
C TYR A 21 -13.94 4.58 -5.01
N ASP A 22 -14.09 5.89 -5.22
CA ASP A 22 -14.99 6.74 -4.43
C ASP A 22 -16.45 6.27 -4.58
N ALA A 23 -16.83 5.89 -5.80
CA ALA A 23 -18.15 5.32 -6.08
C ALA A 23 -18.37 3.97 -5.36
N ALA A 24 -17.38 3.08 -5.35
CA ALA A 24 -17.47 1.79 -4.67
C ALA A 24 -17.55 1.92 -3.15
N MET A 25 -16.91 2.96 -2.59
CA MET A 25 -16.84 3.21 -1.16
C MET A 25 -18.08 3.89 -0.57
N GLU A 26 -18.93 4.51 -1.40
CA GLU A 26 -20.08 5.33 -0.96
C GLU A 26 -20.97 4.61 0.07
N ARG A 27 -21.25 3.31 -0.14
CA ARG A 27 -22.09 2.50 0.73
C ARG A 27 -21.52 2.22 2.11
N TYR A 28 -20.22 2.41 2.32
CA TYR A 28 -19.52 2.12 3.56
C TYR A 28 -19.13 3.37 4.34
N LEU A 29 -19.42 4.58 3.83
CA LEU A 29 -18.99 5.83 4.45
C LEU A 29 -19.62 6.09 5.83
N ALA A 30 -20.80 5.52 6.09
CA ALA A 30 -21.47 5.62 7.38
C ALA A 30 -21.00 4.55 8.39
N ASP A 31 -20.27 3.52 7.94
CA ASP A 31 -19.74 2.47 8.80
C ASP A 31 -18.36 2.90 9.33
N PRO A 32 -18.15 2.98 10.66
CA PRO A 32 -16.84 3.34 11.23
C PRO A 32 -15.71 2.38 10.83
N PHE A 33 -16.02 1.16 10.40
CA PHE A 33 -15.06 0.17 9.91
C PHE A 33 -14.98 0.11 8.39
N PHE A 34 -15.69 0.99 7.68
CA PHE A 34 -15.74 1.05 6.22
C PHE A 34 -16.04 -0.30 5.56
N GLY A 35 -16.95 -1.09 6.14
CA GLY A 35 -17.35 -2.40 5.64
C GLY A 35 -16.42 -3.56 6.03
N SER A 36 -15.38 -3.31 6.85
CA SER A 36 -14.49 -4.37 7.33
C SER A 36 -15.18 -5.23 8.38
N ILE A 37 -15.28 -6.54 8.15
CA ILE A 37 -15.93 -7.50 9.06
C ILE A 37 -14.93 -8.08 10.08
N GLU A 38 -13.69 -8.33 9.64
CA GLU A 38 -12.64 -8.94 10.45
C GLU A 38 -11.28 -8.30 10.17
N ARG A 39 -10.35 -8.42 11.12
CA ARG A 39 -8.92 -8.11 10.89
C ARG A 39 -8.05 -9.24 11.39
N ARG A 40 -6.91 -9.44 10.74
CA ARG A 40 -5.84 -10.34 11.21
C ARG A 40 -4.85 -9.53 12.03
N VAL A 41 -4.39 -10.12 13.13
CA VAL A 41 -3.39 -9.52 14.03
C VAL A 41 -2.22 -10.50 14.10
N VAL A 42 -1.03 -9.96 13.91
CA VAL A 42 0.21 -10.74 13.96
C VAL A 42 0.50 -11.10 15.42
N PRO A 43 0.89 -12.35 15.72
CA PRO A 43 1.28 -12.76 17.07
C PRO A 43 2.45 -11.93 17.62
N GLN A 44 2.57 -11.86 18.94
CA GLN A 44 3.73 -11.21 19.56
C GLN A 44 5.02 -11.93 19.19
N GLY A 45 6.02 -11.16 18.77
CA GLY A 45 7.35 -11.66 18.38
C GLY A 45 7.52 -11.90 16.88
N GLU A 46 6.45 -11.87 16.08
CA GLU A 46 6.54 -11.85 14.62
C GLU A 46 6.50 -10.41 14.10
N GLY A 47 7.56 -10.02 13.40
CA GLY A 47 7.74 -8.68 12.82
C GLY A 47 7.50 -8.64 11.31
N ASN A 48 7.58 -7.43 10.75
CA ASN A 48 7.43 -7.19 9.32
C ASN A 48 8.46 -7.98 8.49
N LEU A 49 9.68 -8.15 9.00
CA LEU A 49 10.73 -8.94 8.37
C LEU A 49 10.35 -10.43 8.28
N ALA A 50 9.80 -10.99 9.36
CA ALA A 50 9.40 -12.40 9.38
C ALA A 50 8.29 -12.67 8.36
N LEU A 51 7.27 -11.81 8.34
CA LEU A 51 6.17 -11.91 7.37
C LEU A 51 6.64 -11.71 5.93
N GLY A 52 7.54 -10.75 5.70
CA GLY A 52 8.11 -10.49 4.38
C GLY A 52 8.92 -11.68 3.85
N ASN A 53 9.74 -12.29 4.71
CA ASN A 53 10.51 -13.49 4.34
C ASN A 53 9.59 -14.64 3.98
N GLU A 54 8.53 -14.87 4.75
CA GLU A 54 7.62 -15.98 4.49
C GLU A 54 6.79 -15.78 3.24
N ALA A 55 6.27 -14.57 3.04
CA ALA A 55 5.57 -14.22 1.82
C ALA A 55 6.47 -14.39 0.58
N ALA A 56 7.74 -13.99 0.66
CA ALA A 56 8.68 -14.13 -0.45
C ALA A 56 9.01 -15.59 -0.77
N ARG A 57 9.18 -16.46 0.26
CA ARG A 57 9.38 -17.91 0.05
C ARG A 57 8.20 -18.54 -0.68
N HIS A 58 6.97 -18.24 -0.26
CA HIS A 58 5.77 -18.73 -0.95
C HIS A 58 5.71 -18.27 -2.40
N VAL A 59 6.16 -17.05 -2.71
CA VAL A 59 6.23 -16.55 -4.09
C VAL A 59 7.28 -17.29 -4.90
N PHE A 60 8.48 -17.53 -4.35
CA PHE A 60 9.51 -18.31 -5.04
C PHE A 60 9.05 -19.74 -5.32
N ASP A 61 8.44 -20.40 -4.33
CA ASP A 61 7.90 -21.74 -4.48
C ASP A 61 6.80 -21.79 -5.56
N ALA A 62 5.92 -20.78 -5.61
CA ALA A 62 4.85 -20.70 -6.60
C ALA A 62 5.36 -20.32 -8.01
N ALA A 63 6.38 -19.47 -8.09
CA ALA A 63 6.95 -19.00 -9.35
C ALA A 63 7.96 -19.99 -9.96
N GLY A 64 8.54 -20.87 -9.14
CA GLY A 64 9.62 -21.78 -9.56
C GLY A 64 10.92 -21.05 -9.91
N VAL A 65 11.11 -19.84 -9.38
CA VAL A 65 12.29 -19.00 -9.64
C VAL A 65 13.22 -19.10 -8.44
N PRO A 66 14.51 -19.41 -8.65
CA PRO A 66 15.45 -19.47 -7.55
C PRO A 66 15.79 -18.04 -7.07
N PRO A 67 16.06 -17.84 -5.76
CA PRO A 67 16.26 -16.49 -5.22
C PRO A 67 17.44 -15.72 -5.82
N ASP A 68 18.47 -16.41 -6.31
CA ASP A 68 19.66 -15.82 -6.91
C ASP A 68 19.41 -15.22 -8.31
N GLU A 69 18.30 -15.58 -8.96
CA GLU A 69 17.83 -14.95 -10.21
C GLU A 69 17.10 -13.61 -9.96
N VAL A 70 16.91 -13.20 -8.70
CA VAL A 70 16.30 -11.90 -8.38
C VAL A 70 17.33 -10.78 -8.42
N ASP A 71 17.23 -9.95 -9.47
CA ASP A 71 18.06 -8.76 -9.66
C ASP A 71 17.67 -7.55 -8.79
N CYS A 72 16.44 -7.55 -8.25
CA CYS A 72 15.93 -6.43 -7.46
C CYS A 72 14.85 -6.87 -6.46
N LEU A 73 15.03 -6.48 -5.19
CA LEU A 73 14.05 -6.63 -4.14
C LEU A 73 13.55 -5.26 -3.68
N ILE A 74 12.23 -5.09 -3.65
CA ILE A 74 11.59 -3.87 -3.16
C ILE A 74 10.73 -4.22 -1.95
N SER A 75 11.09 -3.69 -0.78
CA SER A 75 10.27 -3.76 0.41
C SER A 75 9.42 -2.50 0.56
N VAL A 76 8.11 -2.69 0.66
CA VAL A 76 7.15 -1.59 0.85
C VAL A 76 6.40 -1.83 2.15
N SER A 77 6.82 -1.15 3.21
CA SER A 77 6.15 -1.21 4.51
C SER A 77 6.14 0.13 5.21
N LYS A 78 5.01 0.42 5.88
CA LYS A 78 4.86 1.61 6.72
C LYS A 78 5.60 1.46 8.05
N PHE A 79 5.71 0.24 8.54
CA PHE A 79 6.22 -0.09 9.86
C PHE A 79 7.31 -1.15 9.72
N PRO A 80 8.50 -0.77 9.22
CA PRO A 80 9.62 -1.70 9.14
C PRO A 80 10.12 -2.02 10.55
N ASP A 81 10.67 -3.22 10.72
CA ASP A 81 11.28 -3.63 11.98
C ASP A 81 12.58 -2.86 12.22
N HIS A 82 13.33 -2.56 11.14
CA HIS A 82 14.59 -1.82 11.19
C HIS A 82 14.39 -0.38 10.74
N ILE A 83 14.42 0.55 11.70
CA ILE A 83 14.33 1.99 11.43
C ILE A 83 15.62 2.48 10.77
N GLY A 84 15.47 3.33 9.76
CA GLY A 84 16.60 3.90 9.00
C GLY A 84 16.90 3.08 7.77
N SER A 85 17.54 1.93 7.94
CA SER A 85 17.91 1.01 6.85
C SER A 85 16.70 0.37 6.17
N GLY A 86 15.59 0.17 6.89
CA GLY A 86 14.43 -0.58 6.42
C GLY A 86 14.71 -2.08 6.30
N ASP A 87 13.71 -2.86 5.91
CA ASP A 87 13.79 -4.32 5.96
C ASP A 87 14.31 -4.95 4.65
N ALA A 88 14.33 -4.23 3.53
CA ALA A 88 14.69 -4.80 2.22
C ALA A 88 16.04 -5.55 2.22
N GLY A 89 17.09 -4.95 2.80
CA GLY A 89 18.42 -5.59 2.85
C GLY A 89 18.44 -6.85 3.71
N TYR A 90 17.68 -6.87 4.81
CA TYR A 90 17.57 -8.04 5.68
C TYR A 90 16.79 -9.16 5.02
N ILE A 91 15.73 -8.83 4.27
CA ILE A 91 14.96 -9.79 3.48
C ILE A 91 15.86 -10.38 2.38
N ALA A 92 16.56 -9.54 1.62
CA ALA A 92 17.49 -9.96 0.57
C ALA A 92 18.57 -10.91 1.11
N GLN A 93 19.15 -10.58 2.27
CA GLN A 93 20.12 -11.43 2.94
C GLN A 93 19.52 -12.78 3.37
N ALA A 94 18.31 -12.78 3.94
CA ALA A 94 17.65 -14.00 4.42
C ALA A 94 17.23 -14.95 3.29
N LEU A 95 16.94 -14.41 2.11
CA LEU A 95 16.53 -15.17 0.93
C LEU A 95 17.70 -15.54 0.01
N GLY A 96 18.85 -14.89 0.16
CA GLY A 96 20.02 -15.12 -0.69
C GLY A 96 19.89 -14.47 -2.08
N THR A 97 19.15 -13.38 -2.20
CA THR A 97 19.01 -12.67 -3.49
C THR A 97 20.30 -11.90 -3.82
N GLY A 98 20.76 -11.97 -5.08
CA GLY A 98 22.00 -11.32 -5.51
C GLY A 98 21.87 -9.83 -5.85
N GLY A 99 20.64 -9.37 -6.08
CA GLY A 99 20.32 -8.04 -6.60
C GLY A 99 20.31 -6.87 -5.60
N GLY A 100 19.91 -5.70 -6.11
CA GLY A 100 19.73 -4.50 -5.30
C GLY A 100 18.49 -4.57 -4.40
N ALA A 101 18.58 -4.06 -3.17
CA ALA A 101 17.48 -4.08 -2.19
C ALA A 101 17.07 -2.67 -1.76
N PHE A 102 15.80 -2.31 -1.97
CA PHE A 102 15.30 -0.95 -1.77
C PHE A 102 14.05 -0.90 -0.90
N ASN A 103 13.94 0.16 -0.08
CA ASN A 103 12.77 0.41 0.76
C ASN A 103 11.95 1.59 0.21
N ILE A 104 10.63 1.42 0.13
CA ILE A 104 9.69 2.48 -0.24
C ILE A 104 8.74 2.74 0.92
N LYS A 105 8.70 3.99 1.39
CA LYS A 105 7.92 4.40 2.59
C LYS A 105 6.53 4.98 2.30
N ASP A 106 6.20 5.27 1.04
CA ASP A 106 4.92 5.91 0.68
C ASP A 106 3.90 4.88 0.13
N ILE A 107 3.04 4.43 1.03
CA ILE A 107 2.07 3.33 0.86
C ILE A 107 0.74 3.83 0.24
N THR A 108 0.43 5.13 0.31
CA THR A 108 -0.93 5.62 0.07
C THR A 108 -1.38 5.58 -1.40
N ARG A 109 -0.49 5.27 -2.35
CA ARG A 109 -0.83 5.17 -3.79
C ARG A 109 -0.02 4.16 -4.62
N LYS A 110 0.99 3.47 -4.07
CA LYS A 110 2.09 2.93 -4.89
C LYS A 110 2.16 1.42 -5.09
N PHE A 111 1.39 0.59 -4.37
CA PHE A 111 1.40 -0.86 -4.64
C PHE A 111 0.80 -1.21 -6.02
N LEU A 112 0.16 -0.24 -6.69
CA LEU A 112 -0.39 -0.35 -8.05
C LEU A 112 0.50 0.33 -9.11
N THR A 113 1.73 0.75 -8.79
CA THR A 113 2.61 1.50 -9.73
C THR A 113 4.03 0.92 -9.81
N ILE A 114 4.11 -0.40 -9.89
CA ILE A 114 5.25 -1.16 -10.41
C ILE A 114 4.68 -2.21 -11.36
#